data_AF-A0A5K0W277-F1
#
_entry.id   AF-A0A5K0W277-F1
#
_cell.length_a   1.000
_cell.length_b   1.000
_cell.length_c   1.000
_cell.angle_alpha   90.00
_cell.angle_beta   90.00
_cell.angle_gamma   90.00
#
_symmetry.space_group_name_H-M   'P 1'
#
loop_
_entity.id
_entity.type
_entity.pdbx_description
1 polymer ?
#
loop_
_entity_poly.entity_id
_entity_poly.type
_entity_poly.pdbx_seq_one_letter_code
_entity_poly.pdbx_strand_id
1 'polypeptide(L)'
;TEFRNYAYTCFQEFGNKVKHWITFNEPHGFSISGYDTGIQAPGRCSILGHLFCKNGESSTEPYMVAHNILLSHAAAFHTYQQHFK
;
A
#
# COMPACT_ATOMS: atom_id res chain seq x y z
N THR A 1 4.21 -11.76 1.29
CA THR A 1 3.09 -10.98 0.72
C THR A 1 3.30 -10.88 -0.77
N GLU A 2 2.24 -10.70 -1.56
CA GLU A 2 2.35 -10.50 -3.02
C GLU A 2 3.26 -9.32 -3.36
N PHE A 3 3.15 -8.22 -2.61
CA PHE A 3 4.00 -7.05 -2.77
C PHE A 3 5.50 -7.36 -2.59
N ARG A 4 5.87 -8.27 -1.67
CA ARG A 4 7.26 -8.71 -1.51
C ARG A 4 7.79 -9.40 -2.78
N ASN A 5 6.98 -10.25 -3.41
CA ASN A 5 7.39 -10.97 -4.63
C ASN A 5 7.53 -9.98 -5.81
N TYR A 6 6.63 -9.00 -5.91
CA TYR A 6 6.75 -7.88 -6.84
C TYR A 6 8.04 -7.07 -6.62
N ALA A 7 8.31 -6.68 -5.38
CA ALA A 7 9.52 -5.94 -5.02
C ALA A 7 10.79 -6.74 -5.32
N TYR A 8 10.84 -8.04 -4.99
CA TYR A 8 11.95 -8.94 -5.33
C TYR A 8 12.24 -8.94 -6.82
N THR A 9 11.19 -9.08 -7.65
CA THR A 9 11.33 -9.05 -9.12
C THR A 9 11.90 -7.72 -9.59
N CYS A 10 11.40 -6.60 -9.06
CA CYS A 10 11.93 -5.27 -9.40
C CYS A 10 13.41 -5.11 -9.02
N PHE A 11 13.80 -5.57 -7.83
CA PHE A 11 15.17 -5.51 -7.36
C PHE A 11 16.10 -6.39 -8.21
N GLN A 12 15.64 -7.58 -8.58
CA GLN A 12 16.40 -8.50 -9.43
C GLN A 12 16.63 -7.90 -10.82
N GLU A 13 15.58 -7.39 -11.47
CA GLU A 13 15.66 -6.94 -12.86
C GLU A 13 16.34 -5.57 -13.02
N PHE A 14 16.14 -4.66 -12.06
CA PHE A 14 16.59 -3.27 -12.20
C PHE A 14 17.66 -2.86 -11.19
N GLY A 15 17.97 -3.69 -10.20
CA GLY A 15 18.93 -3.37 -9.12
C GLY A 15 20.35 -3.11 -9.60
N ASN A 16 20.70 -3.53 -10.82
CA ASN A 16 21.99 -3.16 -11.44
C ASN A 16 22.11 -1.64 -11.70
N LYS A 17 21.01 -0.97 -12.05
CA LYS A 17 20.95 0.46 -12.40
C LYS A 17 20.30 1.31 -11.30
N VAL A 18 19.26 0.81 -10.65
CA VAL A 18 18.49 1.55 -9.64
C VAL A 18 19.03 1.25 -8.24
N LYS A 19 19.56 2.27 -7.56
CA LYS A 19 20.19 2.15 -6.23
C LYS A 19 19.36 2.77 -5.10
N HIS A 20 18.36 3.56 -5.43
CA HIS A 20 17.46 4.21 -4.49
C HIS A 20 16.04 3.79 -4.77
N TRP A 21 15.37 3.25 -3.76
CA TRP A 21 14.06 2.63 -3.89
C TRP A 21 13.08 3.28 -2.92
N ILE A 22 11.87 3.53 -3.44
CA ILE A 22 10.69 3.89 -2.65
C ILE A 22 9.71 2.73 -2.80
N THR A 23 9.17 2.24 -1.70
CA THR A 23 8.25 1.09 -1.70
C THR A 23 6.81 1.54 -1.90
N PHE A 24 6.34 2.47 -1.09
CA PHE A 24 5.01 3.05 -1.17
C PHE A 24 5.10 4.57 -1.22
N ASN A 25 4.29 5.18 -2.10
CA ASN A 25 4.05 6.61 -2.09
C ASN A 25 2.85 6.92 -1.18
N GLU A 26 2.99 7.91 -0.30
CA GLU A 26 1.91 8.53 0.49
C GLU A 26 0.89 7.54 1.09
N PRO A 27 1.31 6.63 2.00
CA PRO A 27 0.43 5.61 2.57
C PRO A 27 -0.79 6.20 3.30
N HIS A 28 -0.63 7.34 3.97
CA HIS A 28 -1.76 8.04 4.60
C HIS A 28 -2.79 8.51 3.55
N GLY A 29 -2.33 9.16 2.48
CA GLY A 29 -3.19 9.68 1.43
C GLY A 29 -3.99 8.57 0.74
N PHE A 30 -3.33 7.46 0.41
CA PHE A 30 -3.98 6.29 -0.17
C PHE A 30 -5.02 5.66 0.76
N SER A 31 -4.69 5.44 2.05
CA SER A 31 -5.63 4.84 3.00
C SER A 31 -6.89 5.68 3.19
N ILE A 32 -6.75 7.01 3.36
CA ILE A 32 -7.90 7.90 3.57
C ILE A 32 -8.70 8.11 2.28
N SER A 33 -8.02 8.36 1.15
CA SER A 33 -8.72 8.66 -0.10
C SER A 33 -9.42 7.44 -0.69
N GLY A 34 -8.86 6.24 -0.50
CA GLY A 34 -9.40 4.99 -1.03
C GLY A 34 -10.42 4.28 -0.14
N TYR A 35 -10.32 4.44 1.19
CA TYR A 35 -11.05 3.62 2.16
C TYR A 35 -11.77 4.40 3.27
N ASP A 36 -11.60 5.73 3.35
CA ASP A 36 -12.39 6.60 4.24
C ASP A 36 -13.31 7.51 3.44
N THR A 37 -12.76 8.39 2.61
CA THR A 37 -13.55 9.33 1.79
C THR A 37 -14.11 8.69 0.52
N GLY A 38 -13.49 7.59 0.05
CA GLY A 38 -13.89 6.87 -1.15
C GLY A 38 -13.72 7.65 -2.47
N ILE A 39 -12.97 8.76 -2.47
CA ILE A 39 -12.77 9.61 -3.66
C ILE A 39 -11.83 8.93 -4.68
N GLN A 40 -10.85 8.17 -4.19
CA GLN A 40 -9.91 7.43 -5.04
C GLN A 40 -10.24 5.95 -5.04
N ALA A 41 -9.72 5.21 -6.03
CA ALA A 41 -9.86 3.76 -6.07
C ALA A 41 -9.34 3.10 -4.76
N PRO A 42 -10.01 2.05 -4.24
CA PRO A 42 -11.18 1.37 -4.80
C PRO A 42 -12.54 2.05 -4.53
N GLY A 43 -12.54 3.22 -3.89
CA GLY A 43 -13.75 4.00 -3.65
C GLY A 43 -14.63 3.40 -2.55
N ARG A 44 -14.00 2.92 -1.47
CA ARG A 44 -14.70 2.36 -0.31
C ARG A 44 -14.85 3.42 0.78
N CYS A 45 -16.04 3.49 1.37
CA CYS A 45 -16.33 4.39 2.48
C CYS A 45 -17.60 3.97 3.22
N SER A 46 -17.89 4.60 4.35
CA SER A 46 -19.22 4.59 5.01
C SER A 46 -19.75 6.01 5.30
N ILE A 47 -19.07 7.05 4.79
CA ILE A 47 -19.45 8.45 5.01
C ILE A 47 -20.87 8.76 4.51
N LEU A 48 -21.63 9.52 5.30
CA LEU A 48 -23.03 9.88 5.04
C LEU A 48 -23.92 8.68 4.65
N GLY A 49 -23.67 7.49 5.23
CA GLY A 49 -24.44 6.29 4.93
C GLY A 49 -24.28 5.80 3.49
N HIS A 50 -23.05 5.81 2.97
CA HIS A 50 -22.71 5.33 1.61
C HIS A 50 -23.19 6.21 0.46
N LEU A 51 -23.41 7.50 0.70
CA LEU A 51 -23.86 8.41 -0.37
C LEU A 51 -22.87 8.50 -1.55
N PHE A 52 -21.57 8.33 -1.29
CA PHE A 52 -20.50 8.49 -2.29
C PHE A 52 -19.82 7.19 -2.71
N CYS A 53 -20.14 6.06 -2.09
CA CYS A 53 -19.47 4.78 -2.32
C CYS A 53 -20.46 3.63 -2.14
N LYS A 54 -20.25 2.52 -2.84
CA LYS A 54 -21.21 1.40 -2.77
C LYS A 54 -21.08 0.55 -1.51
N ASN A 55 -19.87 0.48 -0.93
CA ASN A 55 -19.50 -0.40 0.18
C ASN A 55 -18.30 0.19 0.94
N GLY A 56 -18.01 -0.29 2.14
CA GLY A 56 -16.82 0.08 2.92
C GLY A 56 -17.13 0.25 4.41
N GLU A 57 -16.09 0.45 5.21
CA GLU A 57 -16.24 0.83 6.62
C GLU A 57 -15.11 1.80 7.01
N SER A 58 -15.41 3.10 6.90
CA SER A 58 -14.48 4.20 7.17
C SER A 58 -13.86 4.14 8.57
N SER A 59 -14.56 3.58 9.55
CA SER A 59 -14.05 3.47 10.93
C SER A 59 -12.95 2.42 11.11
N THR A 60 -12.77 1.49 10.16
CA THR A 60 -11.83 0.35 10.32
C THR A 60 -10.90 0.15 9.12
N GLU A 61 -11.40 0.30 7.89
CA GLU A 61 -10.65 -0.04 6.67
C GLU A 61 -9.37 0.78 6.45
N PRO A 62 -9.34 2.11 6.67
CA PRO A 62 -8.11 2.88 6.52
C PRO A 62 -6.97 2.37 7.41
N TYR A 63 -7.28 1.92 8.63
CA TYR A 63 -6.31 1.37 9.57
C TYR A 63 -5.81 -0.01 9.14
N MET A 64 -6.71 -0.88 8.65
CA MET A 64 -6.33 -2.18 8.10
C MET A 64 -5.41 -2.03 6.88
N VAL A 65 -5.70 -1.07 6.01
CA VAL A 65 -4.89 -0.75 4.83
C VAL A 65 -3.52 -0.22 5.25
N ALA A 66 -3.47 0.76 6.16
CA ALA A 66 -2.22 1.29 6.68
C ALA A 66 -1.35 0.21 7.33
N HIS A 67 -1.95 -0.68 8.13
CA HIS A 67 -1.25 -1.80 8.76
C HIS A 67 -0.63 -2.74 7.72
N ASN A 68 -1.39 -3.14 6.70
CA ASN A 68 -0.90 -4.02 5.64
C ASN A 68 0.18 -3.37 4.77
N ILE A 69 0.12 -2.05 4.55
CA ILE A 69 1.18 -1.30 3.88
C ILE A 69 2.47 -1.36 4.71
N LEU A 70 2.40 -1.14 6.02
CA LEU A 70 3.58 -1.21 6.91
C LEU A 70 4.20 -2.61 6.90
N LEU A 71 3.40 -3.67 6.99
CA LEU A 71 3.89 -5.05 6.90
C LEU A 71 4.52 -5.35 5.54
N SER A 72 3.91 -4.87 4.46
CA SER A 72 4.43 -5.06 3.09
C SER A 72 5.73 -4.29 2.86
N HIS A 73 5.82 -3.07 3.39
CA HIS A 73 7.04 -2.27 3.40
C HIS A 73 8.18 -3.00 4.12
N ALA A 74 7.94 -3.47 5.35
CA ALA A 74 8.94 -4.21 6.13
C ALA A 74 9.39 -5.48 5.41
N ALA A 75 8.47 -6.23 4.80
CA ALA A 75 8.80 -7.42 4.03
C ALA A 75 9.70 -7.09 2.81
N ALA A 76 9.36 -6.04 2.04
CA ALA A 76 10.17 -5.60 0.91
C ALA A 76 11.56 -5.10 1.36
N PHE A 77 11.63 -4.34 2.46
CA PHE A 77 12.88 -3.86 3.03
C PHE A 77 13.79 -5.02 3.46
N HIS A 78 13.28 -6.00 4.20
CA HIS A 78 14.06 -7.17 4.61
C HIS A 78 14.56 -7.97 3.41
N THR A 79 13.72 -8.17 2.39
CA THR A 79 14.14 -8.81 1.14
C THR A 79 15.27 -8.06 0.45
N TYR A 80 15.20 -6.72 0.38
CA TYR A 80 16.28 -5.91 -0.17
C TYR A 80 17.59 -6.07 0.62
N GLN A 81 17.54 -5.96 1.96
CA GLN A 81 18.72 -6.10 2.81
C GLN A 81 19.38 -7.49 2.69
N GLN A 82 18.59 -8.55 2.55
CA GLN A 82 19.10 -9.93 2.57
C GLN A 82 19.67 -10.38 1.23
N HIS A 83 19.18 -9.85 0.11
CA HIS A 83 19.49 -10.41 -1.22
C HIS A 83 20.13 -9.41 -2.19
N PHE A 84 20.02 -8.09 -1.97
CA PHE A 84 20.35 -7.09 -2.98
C PHE A 84 21.23 -5.94 -2.46
N LYS A 85 21.66 -6.00 -1.20
CA LYS A 85 22.54 -5.01 -0.58
C LYS A 85 23.96 -5.54 -0.39
#